data_AF-A0A1Y1JD28-F1
#
_entry.id   AF-A0A1Y1JD28-F1
#
_cell.length_a   1.000
_cell.length_b   1.000
_cell.length_c   1.000
_cell.angle_alpha   90.00
_cell.angle_beta   90.00
_cell.angle_gamma   90.00
#
_symmetry.space_group_name_H-M   'P 1'
#
loop_
_entity.id
_entity.type
_entity.pdbx_description
1 polymer ?
#
loop_
_entity_poly.entity_id
_entity_poly.type
_entity_poly.pdbx_seq_one_letter_code
_entity_poly.pdbx_strand_id
1 'polypeptide(L)'
;MDDQQIHEIHIYTEPLNAHLFYYLLDDGSSFDNNCDKCKASNDPKSIKICCVFYSMLNEWDAILDDLKLDKEKCCNYLIYWLYGKLSENKFSAITIHDLYDTFKKLFTKKCSKGAENDLYKIFVKSYDMSVLKNKKHLYDFIEHFSSIKELLDKVENGEKKKRVCEYLKYIISLYQKVEMQNGRKEYCPELIIFEEKFKDKGELDLINSKCNTTLNLIINEKNTTFCAEQDHETTSVRGHKIETTFRKKKFTDNTLKDVPFYNLYHEYNKNENTEKYKEYCENIYNLYGSNNEVCNLCEKLSRNLIYVSNLENEEKHNIGCSYFIHWVYEQVLSIENIKANYEKDNPVIIELYKVVNNINMREFTYKPCYVFFDYTLDEWKEWKILHDYFMNYDCTIGKKDEPIMDKCKIKCEDLFNINELYGKYINESCTYFSNKGYINERPEYFMCDEKYNPYNLYLHLNCNNENSDNNFKKVDLPEPIDYYSKYITEKSEKEYLLYKNFYKSRNTTILGDISEYDPFYPITLSAFVLLGMSLFFFIFYKFTPFRTWIHRKKRSNKKVYYNHNLKYKKEMLDQRSRSKQINSQRRRVNIAYQHSGDIFR
;
A
#
# COMPACT_ATOMS: atom_id res chain seq x y z
N MET A 1 7.36 -24.98 2.38
CA MET A 1 8.41 -25.57 1.53
C MET A 1 9.35 -24.44 1.16
N ASP A 2 10.65 -24.69 1.12
CA ASP A 2 11.63 -23.68 0.69
C ASP A 2 11.79 -23.67 -0.85
N ASP A 3 12.43 -22.64 -1.38
CA ASP A 3 12.53 -22.41 -2.83
C ASP A 3 13.43 -23.45 -3.52
N GLN A 4 14.41 -23.99 -2.80
CA GLN A 4 15.32 -25.01 -3.32
C GLN A 4 14.58 -26.34 -3.55
N GLN A 5 13.71 -26.74 -2.63
CA GLN A 5 12.85 -27.92 -2.79
C GLN A 5 11.85 -27.76 -3.95
N ILE A 6 11.29 -26.56 -4.15
CA ILE A 6 10.41 -26.27 -5.28
C ILE A 6 11.19 -26.39 -6.58
N HIS A 7 12.36 -25.77 -6.66
CA HIS A 7 13.21 -25.78 -7.84
C HIS A 7 13.64 -27.20 -8.25
N GLU A 8 14.03 -28.05 -7.30
CA GLU A 8 14.35 -29.46 -7.56
C GLU A 8 13.17 -30.20 -8.20
N ILE A 9 11.94 -29.97 -7.73
CA ILE A 9 10.74 -30.60 -8.31
C ILE A 9 10.51 -30.13 -9.74
N HIS A 10 10.71 -28.83 -10.00
CA HIS A 10 10.55 -28.25 -11.34
C HIS A 10 11.61 -28.76 -12.33
N ILE A 11 12.84 -29.02 -11.87
CA ILE A 11 13.89 -29.66 -12.67
C ILE A 11 13.46 -31.07 -13.12
N TYR A 12 12.73 -31.81 -12.27
CA TYR A 12 12.27 -33.15 -12.62
C TYR A 12 11.07 -33.16 -13.60
N THR A 13 10.38 -32.03 -13.78
CA THR A 13 9.16 -31.89 -14.59
C THR A 13 9.48 -31.31 -15.96
N GLU A 14 9.29 -32.05 -17.05
CA GLU A 14 9.42 -31.48 -18.40
C GLU A 14 8.19 -30.66 -18.79
N PRO A 15 8.31 -29.34 -18.79
CA PRO A 15 8.11 -28.62 -20.03
C PRO A 15 9.35 -27.73 -20.26
N LEU A 16 10.14 -28.15 -21.24
CA LEU A 16 11.48 -27.61 -21.57
C LEU A 16 11.54 -26.08 -21.63
N ASN A 17 10.42 -25.42 -21.92
CA ASN A 17 10.40 -24.05 -22.42
C ASN A 17 10.50 -22.95 -21.35
N ALA A 18 9.72 -23.00 -20.25
CA ALA A 18 9.76 -21.96 -19.21
C ALA A 18 11.07 -22.01 -18.39
N HIS A 19 11.49 -23.22 -18.01
CA HIS A 19 12.74 -23.42 -17.28
C HIS A 19 13.95 -23.07 -18.14
N LEU A 20 14.00 -23.48 -19.42
CA LEU A 20 15.10 -23.12 -20.31
C LEU A 20 15.13 -21.61 -20.53
N PHE A 21 13.98 -20.97 -20.65
CA PHE A 21 13.88 -19.52 -20.73
C PHE A 21 14.45 -18.85 -19.47
N TYR A 22 14.02 -19.24 -18.26
CA TYR A 22 14.57 -18.70 -17.01
C TYR A 22 16.08 -18.93 -16.88
N TYR A 23 16.56 -20.12 -17.28
CA TYR A 23 17.97 -20.45 -17.26
C TYR A 23 18.78 -19.53 -18.19
N LEU A 24 18.29 -19.27 -19.40
CA LEU A 24 18.93 -18.32 -20.33
C LEU A 24 19.02 -16.92 -19.73
N LEU A 25 17.96 -16.45 -19.08
CA LEU A 25 17.96 -15.14 -18.40
C LEU A 25 18.92 -15.10 -17.21
N ASP A 26 19.11 -16.21 -16.51
CA ASP A 26 19.94 -16.30 -15.31
C ASP A 26 21.43 -16.47 -15.61
N ASP A 27 21.76 -17.29 -16.61
CA ASP A 27 23.13 -17.55 -17.06
C ASP A 27 23.79 -16.24 -17.51
N GLY A 28 23.09 -15.48 -18.36
CA GLY A 28 23.46 -14.13 -18.74
C GLY A 28 24.80 -13.99 -19.48
N SER A 29 25.48 -15.10 -19.79
CA SER A 29 26.76 -15.13 -20.50
C SER A 29 26.65 -14.67 -21.96
N SER A 30 25.43 -14.65 -22.51
CA SER A 30 25.10 -14.18 -23.86
C SER A 30 24.85 -12.67 -23.95
N PHE A 31 24.73 -11.93 -22.85
CA PHE A 31 24.09 -10.59 -22.82
C PHE A 31 25.05 -9.40 -22.61
N ASP A 32 26.24 -9.42 -23.19
CA ASP A 32 27.40 -8.67 -22.65
C ASP A 32 27.70 -7.27 -23.24
N ASN A 33 26.80 -6.61 -24.00
CA ASN A 33 27.24 -5.45 -24.80
C ASN A 33 26.45 -4.12 -24.69
N ASN A 34 25.54 -3.91 -23.72
CA ASN A 34 24.87 -2.59 -23.60
C ASN A 34 24.26 -2.25 -22.22
N CYS A 35 24.99 -2.55 -21.14
CA CYS A 35 24.57 -2.24 -19.76
C CYS A 35 24.69 -0.76 -19.37
N ASP A 36 25.37 0.07 -20.16
CA ASP A 36 25.66 1.47 -19.82
C ASP A 36 24.39 2.35 -19.61
N LYS A 37 23.24 1.87 -20.09
CA LYS A 37 21.94 2.53 -19.94
C LYS A 37 21.21 2.15 -18.64
N CYS A 38 21.75 1.22 -17.85
CA CYS A 38 21.23 0.85 -16.55
C CYS A 38 21.66 1.89 -15.50
N LYS A 39 20.83 2.92 -15.32
CA LYS A 39 21.00 3.93 -14.26
C LYS A 39 20.47 3.47 -12.89
N ALA A 40 19.91 2.27 -12.82
CA ALA A 40 19.21 1.73 -11.66
C ALA A 40 20.20 1.20 -10.61
N SER A 41 20.52 2.04 -9.61
CA SER A 41 21.27 1.66 -8.39
C SER A 41 22.74 1.22 -8.62
N ASN A 42 23.59 1.45 -7.63
CA ASN A 42 24.96 0.89 -7.59
C ASN A 42 24.97 -0.61 -7.19
N ASP A 43 23.81 -1.27 -7.13
CA ASP A 43 23.68 -2.68 -6.75
C ASP A 43 24.00 -3.59 -7.96
N PRO A 44 25.05 -4.43 -7.89
CA PRO A 44 25.44 -5.31 -8.99
C PRO A 44 24.32 -6.25 -9.46
N LYS A 45 23.42 -6.67 -8.56
CA LYS A 45 22.33 -7.58 -8.91
C LYS A 45 21.23 -6.87 -9.69
N SER A 46 20.90 -5.62 -9.34
CA SER A 46 19.92 -4.84 -10.11
C SER A 46 20.48 -4.47 -11.48
N ILE A 47 21.77 -4.16 -11.57
CA ILE A 47 22.45 -3.94 -12.84
C ILE A 47 22.33 -5.19 -13.72
N LYS A 48 22.63 -6.39 -13.19
CA LYS A 48 22.50 -7.65 -13.96
C LYS A 48 21.08 -7.85 -14.50
N ILE A 49 20.05 -7.66 -13.66
CA ILE A 49 18.65 -7.79 -14.10
C ILE A 49 18.31 -6.76 -15.19
N CYS A 50 18.74 -5.52 -15.01
CA CYS A 50 18.52 -4.46 -15.99
C CYS A 50 19.23 -4.75 -17.32
N CYS A 51 20.46 -5.28 -17.29
CA CYS A 51 21.19 -5.69 -18.48
C CYS A 51 20.43 -6.75 -19.28
N VAL A 52 19.88 -7.76 -18.60
CA VAL A 52 19.05 -8.79 -19.23
C VAL A 52 17.88 -8.16 -20.00
N PHE A 53 17.24 -7.12 -19.46
CA PHE A 53 16.16 -6.42 -20.18
C PHE A 53 16.63 -5.71 -21.44
N TYR A 54 17.78 -5.03 -21.40
CA TYR A 54 18.33 -4.34 -22.56
C TYR A 54 18.81 -5.30 -23.64
N SER A 55 19.39 -6.43 -23.25
CA SER A 55 19.84 -7.43 -24.21
C SER A 55 18.65 -8.15 -24.85
N MET A 56 17.61 -8.47 -24.06
CA MET A 56 16.37 -9.00 -24.60
C MET A 56 15.64 -8.06 -25.56
N LEU A 57 15.78 -6.73 -25.42
CA LEU A 57 15.24 -5.80 -26.43
C LEU A 57 15.80 -6.06 -27.84
N ASN A 58 17.05 -6.53 -27.94
CA ASN A 58 17.73 -6.74 -29.20
C ASN A 58 17.56 -8.17 -29.73
N GLU A 59 17.62 -9.16 -28.84
CA GLU A 59 17.64 -10.59 -29.21
C GLU A 59 16.27 -11.27 -29.17
N TRP A 60 15.21 -10.54 -28.82
CA TRP A 60 13.86 -11.07 -28.59
C TRP A 60 13.38 -12.06 -29.65
N ASP A 61 13.49 -11.68 -30.93
CA ASP A 61 12.93 -12.46 -32.03
C ASP A 61 13.75 -13.74 -32.27
N ALA A 62 15.07 -13.69 -32.09
CA ALA A 62 15.94 -14.86 -32.17
C ALA A 62 15.68 -15.86 -31.01
N ILE A 63 15.48 -15.35 -29.79
CA ILE A 63 15.16 -16.19 -28.62
C ILE A 63 13.81 -16.90 -28.81
N LEU A 64 12.81 -16.21 -29.37
CA LEU A 64 11.51 -16.82 -29.68
C LEU A 64 11.64 -17.95 -30.71
N ASP A 65 12.43 -17.74 -31.76
CA ASP A 65 12.64 -18.71 -32.83
C ASP A 65 13.41 -19.94 -32.34
N ASP A 66 14.50 -19.75 -31.59
CA ASP A 66 15.35 -20.82 -31.07
C ASP A 66 14.60 -21.72 -30.07
N LEU A 67 13.81 -21.10 -29.19
CA LEU A 67 13.03 -21.82 -28.18
C LEU A 67 11.66 -22.29 -28.69
N LYS A 68 11.29 -21.92 -29.93
CA LYS A 68 9.97 -22.17 -30.53
C LYS A 68 8.84 -21.77 -29.59
N LEU A 69 9.01 -20.61 -28.95
CA LEU A 69 8.09 -20.09 -27.95
C LEU A 69 7.00 -19.25 -28.59
N ASP A 70 5.77 -19.45 -28.12
CA ASP A 70 4.73 -18.47 -28.38
C ASP A 70 5.07 -17.14 -27.70
N LYS A 71 4.83 -16.05 -28.43
CA LYS A 71 5.20 -14.71 -28.01
C LYS A 71 4.50 -14.28 -26.72
N GLU A 72 3.22 -14.60 -26.56
CA GLU A 72 2.44 -14.26 -25.36
C GLU A 72 2.96 -15.03 -24.15
N LYS A 73 3.24 -16.33 -24.33
CA LYS A 73 3.85 -17.15 -23.27
C LYS A 73 5.22 -16.63 -22.83
N CYS A 74 6.07 -16.26 -23.79
CA CYS A 74 7.38 -15.67 -23.50
C CYS A 74 7.28 -14.38 -22.67
N CYS A 75 6.29 -13.55 -22.99
CA CYS A 75 6.01 -12.33 -22.23
C CYS A 75 5.57 -12.61 -20.79
N ASN A 76 4.74 -13.63 -20.57
CA ASN A 76 4.36 -14.06 -19.24
C ASN A 76 5.58 -14.62 -18.47
N TYR A 77 6.37 -15.50 -19.09
CA TYR A 77 7.60 -16.01 -18.48
C TYR A 77 8.53 -14.88 -18.03
N LEU A 78 8.71 -13.87 -18.87
CA LEU A 78 9.50 -12.71 -18.52
C LEU A 78 8.94 -11.94 -17.30
N ILE A 79 7.62 -11.75 -17.20
CA ILE A 79 6.98 -11.14 -16.01
C ILE A 79 7.27 -11.96 -14.74
N TYR A 80 7.00 -13.27 -14.78
CA TYR A 80 7.14 -14.12 -13.60
C TYR A 80 8.60 -14.41 -13.24
N TRP A 81 9.51 -14.35 -14.21
CA TRP A 81 10.95 -14.31 -13.95
C TRP A 81 11.33 -13.06 -13.15
N LEU A 82 10.85 -11.88 -13.57
CA LEU A 82 11.11 -10.64 -12.84
C LEU A 82 10.55 -10.70 -11.41
N TYR A 83 9.31 -11.16 -11.23
CA TYR A 83 8.74 -11.34 -9.88
C TYR A 83 9.60 -12.23 -8.99
N GLY A 84 10.14 -13.31 -9.56
CA GLY A 84 11.13 -14.16 -8.89
C GLY A 84 12.35 -13.37 -8.45
N LYS A 85 13.01 -12.67 -9.38
CA LYS A 85 14.21 -11.89 -9.10
C LYS A 85 14.00 -10.77 -8.09
N LEU A 86 12.86 -10.09 -8.11
CA LEU A 86 12.53 -9.10 -7.09
C LEU A 86 12.33 -9.77 -5.73
N SER A 87 11.60 -10.89 -5.67
CA SER A 87 11.31 -11.56 -4.41
C SER A 87 12.53 -12.25 -3.75
N GLU A 88 13.50 -12.67 -4.56
CA GLU A 88 14.75 -13.32 -4.11
C GLU A 88 15.77 -12.31 -3.56
N ASN A 89 15.62 -11.03 -3.91
CA ASN A 89 16.62 -10.00 -3.60
C ASN A 89 16.06 -8.90 -2.72
N LYS A 90 16.88 -8.42 -1.77
CA LYS A 90 16.51 -7.33 -0.87
C LYS A 90 16.81 -5.98 -1.51
N PHE A 91 16.11 -5.66 -2.58
CA PHE A 91 16.25 -4.39 -3.28
C PHE A 91 15.56 -3.24 -2.53
N SER A 92 16.09 -2.04 -2.69
CA SER A 92 15.40 -0.83 -2.23
C SER A 92 14.17 -0.54 -3.09
N ALA A 93 13.19 0.20 -2.57
CA ALA A 93 12.01 0.59 -3.34
C ALA A 93 12.37 1.39 -4.60
N ILE A 94 13.41 2.22 -4.54
CA ILE A 94 13.94 2.98 -5.68
C ILE A 94 14.48 2.01 -6.74
N THR A 95 15.30 1.04 -6.32
CA THR A 95 15.82 0.00 -7.23
C THR A 95 14.70 -0.79 -7.90
N ILE A 96 13.66 -1.17 -7.15
CA ILE A 96 12.50 -1.90 -7.69
C ILE A 96 11.73 -1.04 -8.68
N HIS A 97 11.50 0.24 -8.35
CA HIS A 97 10.86 1.20 -9.24
C HIS A 97 11.61 1.33 -10.57
N ASP A 98 12.93 1.50 -10.53
CA ASP A 98 13.76 1.64 -11.72
C ASP A 98 13.77 0.36 -12.57
N LEU A 99 13.80 -0.80 -11.93
CA LEU A 99 13.67 -2.10 -12.60
C LEU A 99 12.30 -2.23 -13.28
N TYR A 100 11.22 -1.84 -12.61
CA TYR A 100 9.88 -1.85 -13.19
C TYR A 100 9.73 -0.89 -14.37
N ASP A 101 10.34 0.28 -14.32
CA ASP A 101 10.28 1.25 -15.43
C ASP A 101 11.13 0.82 -16.62
N THR A 102 12.30 0.21 -16.36
CA THR A 102 13.11 -0.39 -17.41
C THR A 102 12.38 -1.56 -18.05
N PHE A 103 11.82 -2.44 -17.24
CA PHE A 103 11.01 -3.57 -17.70
C PHE A 103 9.82 -3.13 -18.53
N LYS A 104 9.06 -2.12 -18.08
CA LYS A 104 7.90 -1.59 -18.79
C LYS A 104 8.26 -1.20 -20.22
N LYS A 105 9.42 -0.57 -20.46
CA LYS A 105 9.89 -0.19 -21.80
C LYS A 105 10.18 -1.40 -22.70
N LEU A 106 10.74 -2.48 -22.15
CA LEU A 106 10.92 -3.74 -22.86
C LEU A 106 9.56 -4.37 -23.20
N PHE A 107 8.72 -4.49 -22.18
CA PHE A 107 7.43 -5.14 -22.27
C PHE A 107 6.50 -4.45 -23.29
N THR A 108 6.40 -3.11 -23.26
CA THR A 108 5.56 -2.39 -24.24
C THR A 108 6.06 -2.55 -25.67
N LYS A 109 7.37 -2.57 -25.90
CA LYS A 109 7.94 -2.70 -27.25
C LYS A 109 7.80 -4.10 -27.81
N LYS A 110 8.05 -5.12 -26.99
CA LYS A 110 8.13 -6.51 -27.46
C LYS A 110 6.83 -7.26 -27.25
N CYS A 111 6.18 -7.09 -26.11
CA CYS A 111 5.02 -7.90 -25.70
C CYS A 111 3.68 -7.31 -26.12
N SER A 112 3.46 -6.00 -25.91
CA SER A 112 2.15 -5.38 -26.14
C SER A 112 2.16 -4.46 -27.36
N LYS A 113 1.92 -4.99 -28.56
CA LYS A 113 1.55 -4.14 -29.71
C LYS A 113 0.05 -3.81 -29.62
N GLY A 114 -0.29 -2.61 -29.16
CA GLY A 114 -1.60 -1.99 -29.46
C GLY A 114 -2.68 -1.96 -28.37
N ALA A 115 -2.39 -2.28 -27.10
CA ALA A 115 -3.34 -2.10 -26.00
C ALA A 115 -2.62 -1.73 -24.69
N GLU A 116 -2.35 -0.43 -24.48
CA GLU A 116 -1.75 0.06 -23.23
C GLU A 116 -2.68 -0.04 -22.01
N ASN A 117 -4.00 -0.10 -22.24
CA ASN A 117 -5.00 -0.04 -21.18
C ASN A 117 -5.16 -1.33 -20.36
N ASP A 118 -4.64 -2.48 -20.80
CA ASP A 118 -4.71 -3.74 -20.05
C ASP A 118 -3.37 -4.17 -19.43
N LEU A 119 -2.32 -3.35 -19.59
CA LEU A 119 -0.96 -3.73 -19.18
C LEU A 119 -0.84 -3.92 -17.66
N TYR A 120 -1.61 -3.17 -16.87
CA TYR A 120 -1.66 -3.33 -15.40
C TYR A 120 -2.37 -4.62 -14.97
N LYS A 121 -3.19 -5.23 -15.82
CA LYS A 121 -3.87 -6.51 -15.55
C LYS A 121 -2.89 -7.68 -15.66
N ILE A 122 -1.93 -7.59 -16.58
CA ILE A 122 -0.94 -8.64 -16.87
C ILE A 122 0.34 -8.42 -16.04
N PHE A 123 0.81 -7.18 -15.95
CA PHE A 123 2.02 -6.79 -15.22
C PHE A 123 1.68 -5.96 -13.97
N VAL A 124 1.68 -6.64 -12.82
CA VAL A 124 1.42 -6.10 -11.48
C VAL A 124 2.72 -5.53 -10.90
N LYS A 125 2.73 -4.22 -10.63
CA LYS A 125 3.81 -3.55 -9.88
C LYS A 125 3.54 -3.64 -8.37
N SER A 126 3.97 -4.72 -7.73
CA SER A 126 3.88 -4.86 -6.26
C SER A 126 5.24 -4.65 -5.59
N TYR A 127 5.24 -4.04 -4.41
CA TYR A 127 6.42 -3.90 -3.56
C TYR A 127 6.42 -4.89 -2.38
N ASP A 128 5.35 -5.69 -2.26
CA ASP A 128 5.31 -6.82 -1.35
C ASP A 128 5.92 -8.04 -2.03
N MET A 129 7.13 -8.41 -1.58
CA MET A 129 7.86 -9.56 -2.13
C MET A 129 7.12 -10.88 -1.92
N SER A 130 6.27 -10.98 -0.89
CA SER A 130 5.44 -12.15 -0.68
C SER A 130 4.35 -12.24 -1.75
N VAL A 131 3.81 -11.11 -2.22
CA VAL A 131 2.85 -11.09 -3.32
C VAL A 131 3.49 -11.60 -4.61
N LEU A 132 4.62 -11.02 -5.00
CA LEU A 132 5.37 -11.39 -6.20
C LEU A 132 5.79 -12.87 -6.17
N LYS A 133 6.28 -13.34 -5.02
CA LYS A 133 6.66 -14.73 -4.78
C LYS A 133 5.47 -15.68 -4.95
N ASN A 134 4.34 -15.35 -4.34
CA ASN A 134 3.12 -16.17 -4.45
C ASN A 134 2.60 -16.23 -5.88
N LYS A 135 2.59 -15.09 -6.60
CA LYS A 135 2.20 -15.02 -8.03
C LYS A 135 3.07 -15.94 -8.87
N LYS A 136 4.39 -15.86 -8.69
CA LYS A 136 5.35 -16.74 -9.37
C LYS A 136 5.07 -18.21 -9.06
N HIS A 137 4.92 -18.59 -7.80
CA HIS A 137 4.69 -20.00 -7.45
C HIS A 137 3.39 -20.57 -8.03
N LEU A 138 2.32 -19.78 -8.05
CA LEU A 138 1.05 -20.20 -8.65
C LEU A 138 1.17 -20.34 -10.16
N TYR A 139 1.78 -19.36 -10.84
CA TYR A 139 1.96 -19.41 -12.28
C TYR A 139 2.90 -20.55 -12.72
N ASP A 140 4.08 -20.68 -12.11
CA ASP A 140 5.03 -21.75 -12.44
C ASP A 140 4.36 -23.12 -12.17
N PHE A 141 3.54 -23.26 -11.13
CA PHE A 141 2.77 -24.49 -10.94
C PHE A 141 1.81 -24.80 -12.10
N ILE A 142 1.03 -23.81 -12.53
CA ILE A 142 0.05 -23.96 -13.61
C ILE A 142 0.73 -24.43 -14.90
N GLU A 143 1.86 -23.82 -15.24
CA GLU A 143 2.67 -24.15 -16.42
C GLU A 143 3.24 -25.57 -16.34
N HIS A 144 3.71 -25.98 -15.17
CA HIS A 144 4.35 -27.29 -14.96
C HIS A 144 3.36 -28.41 -14.60
N PHE A 145 2.07 -28.12 -14.44
CA PHE A 145 1.09 -29.07 -13.88
C PHE A 145 0.97 -30.39 -14.65
N SER A 146 0.93 -30.33 -15.99
CA SER A 146 0.81 -31.53 -16.83
C SER A 146 1.98 -32.49 -16.60
N SER A 147 3.18 -31.94 -16.49
CA SER A 147 4.43 -32.66 -16.26
C SER A 147 4.52 -33.20 -14.82
N ILE A 148 4.02 -32.43 -13.85
CA ILE A 148 3.89 -32.87 -12.46
C ILE A 148 2.94 -34.08 -12.38
N LYS A 149 1.84 -34.07 -13.13
CA LYS A 149 0.89 -35.18 -13.21
C LYS A 149 1.54 -36.43 -13.82
N GLU A 150 2.27 -36.30 -14.93
CA GLU A 150 3.01 -37.42 -15.50
C GLU A 150 4.05 -38.01 -14.54
N LEU A 151 4.78 -37.16 -13.82
CA LEU A 151 5.71 -37.63 -12.78
C LEU A 151 4.99 -38.35 -11.66
N LEU A 152 3.83 -37.84 -11.23
CA LEU A 152 3.04 -38.47 -10.18
C LEU A 152 2.55 -39.87 -10.60
N ASP A 153 2.34 -40.08 -11.91
CA ASP A 153 2.01 -41.39 -12.48
C ASP A 153 3.22 -42.32 -12.62
N LYS A 154 4.40 -41.78 -12.98
CA LYS A 154 5.63 -42.56 -13.24
C LYS A 154 6.42 -42.92 -11.97
N VAL A 155 6.29 -42.16 -10.87
CA VAL A 155 7.14 -42.34 -9.68
C VAL A 155 6.59 -43.42 -8.74
N GLU A 156 7.25 -44.58 -8.74
CA GLU A 156 6.99 -45.69 -7.80
C GLU A 156 7.67 -45.48 -6.43
N ASN A 157 8.74 -44.67 -6.35
CA ASN A 157 9.57 -44.48 -5.16
C ASN A 157 8.99 -43.50 -4.12
N GLY A 158 9.09 -43.87 -2.84
CA GLY A 158 8.45 -43.17 -1.72
C GLY A 158 8.91 -41.72 -1.49
N GLU A 159 10.21 -41.39 -1.66
CA GLU A 159 10.72 -40.06 -1.31
C GLU A 159 10.40 -38.99 -2.36
N LYS A 160 10.65 -39.27 -3.65
CA LYS A 160 10.34 -38.34 -4.75
C LYS A 160 8.83 -38.11 -4.85
N LYS A 161 8.03 -39.17 -4.74
CA LYS A 161 6.57 -39.07 -4.68
C LYS A 161 6.11 -38.23 -3.49
N LYS A 162 6.71 -38.42 -2.32
CA LYS A 162 6.41 -37.62 -1.13
C LYS A 162 6.70 -36.14 -1.36
N ARG A 163 7.84 -35.78 -1.94
CA ARG A 163 8.19 -34.37 -2.25
C ARG A 163 7.21 -33.74 -3.22
N VAL A 164 6.84 -34.44 -4.31
CA VAL A 164 5.81 -33.96 -5.27
C VAL A 164 4.47 -33.76 -4.57
N CYS A 165 4.06 -34.68 -3.70
CA CYS A 165 2.83 -34.54 -2.93
C CYS A 165 2.88 -33.39 -1.91
N GLU A 166 4.02 -33.14 -1.28
CA GLU A 166 4.23 -31.98 -0.40
C GLU A 166 4.15 -30.65 -1.17
N TYR A 167 4.68 -30.62 -2.40
CA TYR A 167 4.55 -29.47 -3.28
C TYR A 167 3.10 -29.19 -3.70
N LEU A 168 2.37 -30.23 -4.10
CA LEU A 168 0.94 -30.12 -4.44
C LEU A 168 0.13 -29.58 -3.26
N LYS A 169 0.40 -30.08 -2.04
CA LYS A 169 -0.21 -29.56 -0.80
C LYS A 169 0.12 -28.09 -0.57
N TYR A 170 1.38 -27.72 -0.76
CA TYR A 170 1.83 -26.34 -0.61
C TYR A 170 1.10 -25.41 -1.59
N ILE A 171 1.01 -25.76 -2.86
CA ILE A 171 0.34 -24.94 -3.87
C ILE A 171 -1.16 -24.82 -3.62
N ILE A 172 -1.84 -25.91 -3.26
CA ILE A 172 -3.27 -25.84 -2.93
C ILE A 172 -3.50 -24.94 -1.71
N SER A 173 -2.66 -25.07 -0.68
CA SER A 173 -2.73 -24.20 0.50
C SER A 173 -2.45 -22.74 0.15
N LEU A 174 -1.53 -22.49 -0.78
CA LEU A 174 -1.21 -21.16 -1.28
C LEU A 174 -2.39 -20.55 -2.04
N TYR A 175 -2.99 -21.29 -2.98
CA TYR A 175 -4.19 -20.86 -3.70
C TYR A 175 -5.32 -20.52 -2.73
N GLN A 176 -5.61 -21.39 -1.76
CA GLN A 176 -6.66 -21.12 -0.76
C GLN A 176 -6.35 -19.92 0.12
N LYS A 177 -5.09 -19.76 0.53
CA LYS A 177 -4.65 -18.59 1.29
C LYS A 177 -4.88 -17.31 0.50
N VAL A 178 -4.52 -17.29 -0.79
CA VAL A 178 -4.71 -16.15 -1.68
C VAL A 178 -6.21 -15.88 -1.92
N GLU A 179 -7.03 -16.91 -2.09
CA GLU A 179 -8.49 -16.81 -2.20
C GLU A 179 -9.16 -16.19 -0.95
N MET A 180 -8.67 -16.54 0.24
CA MET A 180 -9.21 -16.08 1.53
C MET A 180 -8.72 -14.68 1.90
N GLN A 181 -7.57 -14.25 1.40
CA GLN A 181 -7.04 -12.92 1.65
C GLN A 181 -7.71 -11.92 0.70
N ASN A 182 -8.73 -11.20 1.16
CA ASN A 182 -8.87 -9.74 0.98
C ASN A 182 -8.79 -9.12 -0.45
N GLY A 183 -7.66 -9.29 -1.15
CA GLY A 183 -7.11 -8.53 -2.29
C GLY A 183 -7.01 -9.26 -3.63
N ARG A 184 -8.12 -9.87 -4.07
CA ARG A 184 -8.24 -10.72 -5.27
C ARG A 184 -7.71 -10.14 -6.59
N LYS A 185 -7.63 -8.81 -6.74
CA LYS A 185 -7.28 -8.17 -8.03
C LYS A 185 -5.87 -8.51 -8.52
N GLU A 186 -4.89 -8.48 -7.62
CA GLU A 186 -3.50 -8.72 -7.99
C GLU A 186 -3.27 -10.15 -8.44
N TYR A 187 -4.13 -11.09 -8.06
CA TYR A 187 -4.03 -12.51 -8.41
C TYR A 187 -5.04 -12.96 -9.47
N CYS A 188 -5.83 -12.05 -10.03
CA CYS A 188 -6.89 -12.38 -10.99
C CYS A 188 -6.42 -13.31 -12.12
N PRO A 189 -5.27 -13.07 -12.79
CA PRO A 189 -4.78 -13.99 -13.83
C PRO A 189 -4.51 -15.40 -13.30
N GLU A 190 -3.80 -15.54 -12.18
CA GLU A 190 -3.46 -16.85 -11.63
C GLU A 190 -4.69 -17.59 -11.12
N LEU A 191 -5.62 -16.89 -10.46
CA LEU A 191 -6.82 -17.50 -9.89
C LEU A 191 -7.72 -18.02 -11.02
N ILE A 192 -7.98 -17.24 -12.06
CA ILE A 192 -8.81 -17.67 -13.19
C ILE A 192 -8.22 -18.93 -13.84
N ILE A 193 -6.92 -18.92 -14.16
CA ILE A 193 -6.29 -20.06 -14.85
C ILE A 193 -6.21 -21.29 -13.94
N PHE A 194 -5.95 -21.10 -12.64
CA PHE A 194 -5.95 -22.18 -11.66
C PHE A 194 -7.33 -22.83 -11.56
N GLU A 195 -8.39 -22.02 -11.49
CA GLU A 195 -9.76 -22.51 -11.39
C GLU A 195 -10.20 -23.25 -12.64
N GLU A 196 -9.88 -22.74 -13.84
CA GLU A 196 -10.15 -23.43 -15.09
C GLU A 196 -9.49 -24.81 -15.12
N LYS A 197 -8.24 -24.90 -14.64
CA LYS A 197 -7.47 -26.15 -14.62
C LYS A 197 -7.97 -27.16 -13.58
N PHE A 198 -8.59 -26.69 -12.49
CA PHE A 198 -9.12 -27.55 -11.40
C PHE A 198 -10.65 -27.65 -11.39
N LYS A 199 -11.34 -27.07 -12.37
CA LYS A 199 -12.80 -27.07 -12.50
C LYS A 199 -13.37 -28.48 -12.48
N ASP A 200 -12.67 -29.41 -13.13
CA ASP A 200 -13.00 -30.82 -13.13
C ASP A 200 -12.46 -31.50 -11.86
N LYS A 201 -13.36 -32.06 -11.04
CA LYS A 201 -12.98 -32.80 -9.81
C LYS A 201 -11.97 -33.94 -10.06
N GLY A 202 -11.89 -34.44 -11.30
CA GLY A 202 -10.99 -35.51 -11.68
C GLY A 202 -9.50 -35.22 -11.40
N GLU A 203 -9.04 -33.98 -11.55
CA GLU A 203 -7.64 -33.64 -11.28
C GLU A 203 -7.33 -33.69 -9.77
N LEU A 204 -8.25 -33.19 -8.94
CA LEU A 204 -8.12 -33.25 -7.49
C LEU A 204 -8.23 -34.69 -6.97
N ASP A 205 -9.14 -35.48 -7.54
CA ASP A 205 -9.33 -36.89 -7.18
C ASP A 205 -8.10 -37.73 -7.53
N LEU A 206 -7.47 -37.46 -8.69
CA LEU A 206 -6.22 -38.09 -9.07
C LEU A 206 -5.11 -37.78 -8.05
N ILE A 207 -4.93 -36.50 -7.70
CA ILE A 207 -3.94 -36.09 -6.69
C ILE A 207 -4.21 -36.77 -5.35
N ASN A 208 -5.46 -36.77 -4.88
CA ASN A 208 -5.86 -37.37 -3.60
C ASN A 208 -5.58 -38.88 -3.58
N SER A 209 -5.91 -39.58 -4.66
CA SER A 209 -5.68 -41.03 -4.79
C SER A 209 -4.19 -41.37 -4.81
N LYS A 210 -3.37 -40.61 -5.55
CA LYS A 210 -1.93 -40.89 -5.69
C LYS A 210 -1.15 -40.48 -4.46
N CYS A 211 -1.52 -39.38 -3.81
CA CYS A 211 -0.83 -38.86 -2.64
C CYS A 211 -1.36 -39.42 -1.30
N ASN A 212 -2.32 -40.35 -1.32
CA ASN A 212 -2.98 -40.89 -0.13
C ASN A 212 -3.38 -39.79 0.87
N THR A 213 -4.00 -38.72 0.36
CA THR A 213 -4.32 -37.52 1.12
C THR A 213 -5.76 -37.11 0.86
N THR A 214 -6.32 -36.32 1.78
CA THR A 214 -7.64 -35.69 1.61
C THR A 214 -7.41 -34.19 1.53
N LEU A 215 -7.02 -33.71 0.35
CA LEU A 215 -6.94 -32.29 0.06
C LEU A 215 -8.35 -31.80 -0.24
N ASN A 216 -8.81 -30.85 0.57
CA ASN A 216 -10.06 -30.13 0.32
C ASN A 216 -9.69 -28.85 -0.44
N LEU A 217 -10.00 -28.79 -1.74
CA LEU A 217 -9.86 -27.59 -2.55
C LEU A 217 -11.26 -26.97 -2.73
N ILE A 218 -11.39 -25.70 -2.37
CA ILE A 218 -12.63 -24.93 -2.54
C ILE A 218 -12.37 -23.96 -3.68
N ILE A 219 -13.04 -24.16 -4.81
CA ILE A 219 -12.96 -23.30 -5.99
C ILE A 219 -14.05 -22.25 -5.92
N ASN A 220 -13.71 -21.03 -6.29
CA ASN A 220 -14.62 -19.89 -6.28
C ASN A 220 -14.94 -19.47 -7.72
N GLU A 221 -15.94 -20.13 -8.31
CA GLU A 221 -16.35 -19.97 -9.72
C GLU A 221 -16.80 -18.55 -10.13
N LYS A 222 -16.78 -17.59 -9.20
CA LYS A 222 -17.15 -16.19 -9.44
C LYS A 222 -15.95 -15.30 -9.77
N ASN A 223 -14.71 -15.81 -9.74
CA ASN A 223 -13.54 -14.98 -9.97
C ASN A 223 -13.48 -14.42 -11.39
N THR A 224 -13.90 -15.17 -12.42
CA THR A 224 -14.01 -14.65 -13.79
C THR A 224 -14.96 -13.45 -13.88
N THR A 225 -16.11 -13.51 -13.19
CA THR A 225 -17.08 -12.41 -13.15
C THR A 225 -16.54 -11.23 -12.32
N PHE A 226 -15.98 -11.50 -11.14
CA PHE A 226 -15.40 -10.49 -10.26
C PHE A 226 -14.25 -9.72 -10.92
N CYS A 227 -13.38 -10.42 -11.66
CA CYS A 227 -12.26 -9.81 -12.37
C CYS A 227 -12.68 -9.04 -13.63
N ALA A 228 -13.89 -9.28 -14.16
CA ALA A 228 -14.45 -8.60 -15.34
C ALA A 228 -15.37 -7.41 -15.02
N GLU A 229 -16.11 -7.43 -13.91
CA GLU A 229 -17.12 -6.40 -13.54
C GLU A 229 -16.54 -5.01 -13.20
N GLN A 230 -15.22 -4.82 -13.24
CA GLN A 230 -14.57 -3.55 -12.88
C GLN A 230 -14.12 -2.69 -14.06
N ASP A 231 -14.47 -3.06 -15.30
CA ASP A 231 -14.15 -2.27 -16.50
C ASP A 231 -14.98 -0.97 -16.66
N HIS A 232 -15.92 -0.63 -15.74
CA HIS A 232 -16.88 0.46 -15.98
C HIS A 232 -17.15 1.52 -14.88
N GLU A 233 -16.56 1.50 -13.68
CA GLU A 233 -16.93 2.47 -12.63
C GLU A 233 -15.83 3.43 -12.21
N THR A 234 -15.81 4.61 -12.84
CA THR A 234 -15.29 5.86 -12.26
C THR A 234 -16.48 6.72 -11.84
N THR A 235 -16.78 6.85 -10.54
CA THR A 235 -17.38 8.09 -9.98
C THR A 235 -17.51 8.10 -8.44
N SER A 236 -16.98 9.19 -7.87
CA SER A 236 -17.48 10.01 -6.74
C SER A 236 -17.96 9.34 -5.46
N VAL A 237 -17.30 9.59 -4.31
CA VAL A 237 -17.97 9.49 -3.00
C VAL A 237 -17.74 10.69 -2.09
N ARG A 238 -18.85 11.11 -1.46
CA ARG A 238 -19.06 12.25 -0.56
C ARG A 238 -18.79 11.83 0.89
N GLY A 239 -17.80 12.44 1.56
CA GLY A 239 -17.53 12.29 3.00
C GLY A 239 -18.49 13.11 3.88
N HIS A 240 -18.84 12.58 5.05
CA HIS A 240 -19.63 13.26 6.08
C HIS A 240 -18.71 14.01 7.06
N LYS A 241 -19.17 15.18 7.50
CA LYS A 241 -18.50 16.15 8.38
C LYS A 241 -18.83 15.85 9.85
N ILE A 242 -17.84 15.92 10.73
CA ILE A 242 -18.04 16.07 12.18
C ILE A 242 -17.65 17.51 12.53
N GLU A 243 -18.59 18.28 13.07
CA GLU A 243 -18.36 19.64 13.53
C GLU A 243 -17.72 19.65 14.93
N THR A 244 -16.60 20.35 15.08
CA THR A 244 -16.22 20.94 16.37
C THR A 244 -15.89 22.42 16.18
N THR A 245 -16.55 23.26 16.98
CA THR A 245 -16.56 24.72 16.87
C THR A 245 -15.36 25.31 17.62
N PHE A 246 -14.39 25.89 16.90
CA PHE A 246 -13.35 26.74 17.49
C PHE A 246 -13.42 28.17 16.92
N ARG A 247 -13.43 29.14 17.85
CA ARG A 247 -13.51 30.59 17.58
C ARG A 247 -12.26 31.05 16.81
N LYS A 248 -12.43 31.41 15.54
CA LYS A 248 -11.41 32.04 14.68
C LYS A 248 -11.04 33.45 15.17
N LYS A 249 -9.75 33.68 15.38
CA LYS A 249 -9.15 35.02 15.33
C LYS A 249 -8.79 35.30 13.86
N LYS A 250 -9.34 36.39 13.32
CA LYS A 250 -9.26 36.78 11.90
C LYS A 250 -7.82 37.18 11.52
N PHE A 251 -7.22 36.49 10.55
CA PHE A 251 -5.92 36.87 9.97
C PHE A 251 -6.11 37.59 8.64
N THR A 252 -5.28 38.61 8.39
CA THR A 252 -5.27 39.45 7.19
C THR A 252 -4.23 38.94 6.18
N ASP A 253 -4.71 38.16 5.22
CA ASP A 253 -4.35 37.96 3.80
C ASP A 253 -2.97 38.29 3.17
N ASN A 254 -1.87 38.68 3.85
CA ASN A 254 -0.70 39.20 3.08
C ASN A 254 0.72 39.18 3.70
N THR A 255 1.05 38.41 4.75
CA THR A 255 2.38 38.52 5.39
C THR A 255 3.54 37.76 4.74
N LEU A 256 3.29 36.66 4.00
CA LEU A 256 4.36 35.90 3.34
C LEU A 256 4.46 36.27 1.86
N LYS A 257 5.41 37.15 1.51
CA LYS A 257 5.71 37.46 0.10
C LYS A 257 6.74 36.47 -0.43
N ASP A 258 6.28 35.49 -1.22
CA ASP A 258 7.13 34.52 -1.92
C ASP A 258 7.75 35.13 -3.17
N VAL A 259 9.06 35.36 -3.21
CA VAL A 259 9.66 36.16 -4.29
C VAL A 259 10.14 35.39 -5.53
N PRO A 260 10.74 34.19 -5.45
CA PRO A 260 11.06 33.46 -6.67
C PRO A 260 9.80 33.13 -7.49
N PHE A 261 8.66 32.95 -6.82
CA PHE A 261 7.39 32.56 -7.47
C PHE A 261 6.30 33.63 -7.45
N TYR A 262 6.51 34.80 -6.82
CA TYR A 262 5.74 36.02 -7.09
C TYR A 262 5.57 36.26 -8.60
N ASN A 263 6.62 35.92 -9.36
CA ASN A 263 6.61 35.99 -10.81
C ASN A 263 5.48 35.12 -11.42
N LEU A 264 5.20 33.91 -10.92
CA LEU A 264 4.11 33.07 -11.45
C LEU A 264 2.74 33.68 -11.23
N TYR A 265 2.44 34.19 -10.03
CA TYR A 265 1.17 34.90 -9.81
C TYR A 265 1.04 36.14 -10.70
N HIS A 266 2.14 36.87 -10.90
CA HIS A 266 2.17 38.00 -11.83
C HIS A 266 1.90 37.54 -13.28
N GLU A 267 2.55 36.47 -13.74
CA GLU A 267 2.32 35.85 -15.05
C GLU A 267 0.85 35.41 -15.21
N TYR A 268 0.30 34.71 -14.21
CA TYR A 268 -1.08 34.23 -14.21
C TYR A 268 -2.12 35.35 -14.29
N ASN A 269 -1.77 36.54 -13.80
CA ASN A 269 -2.65 37.71 -13.82
C ASN A 269 -2.54 38.56 -15.10
N LYS A 270 -1.51 38.36 -15.94
CA LYS A 270 -1.34 39.12 -17.19
C LYS A 270 -2.57 39.03 -18.09
N ASN A 271 -2.93 40.16 -18.70
CA ASN A 271 -4.00 40.24 -19.70
C ASN A 271 -3.41 40.03 -21.10
N GLU A 272 -3.24 38.77 -21.49
CA GLU A 272 -2.76 38.39 -22.83
C GLU A 272 -3.95 37.96 -23.73
N ASN A 273 -3.71 37.72 -25.01
CA ASN A 273 -4.76 37.23 -25.90
C ASN A 273 -5.25 35.84 -25.45
N THR A 274 -6.48 35.79 -24.95
CA THR A 274 -7.15 34.59 -24.47
C THR A 274 -8.10 33.95 -25.49
N GLU A 275 -8.15 34.48 -26.72
CA GLU A 275 -9.16 34.12 -27.73
C GLU A 275 -9.22 32.63 -28.04
N LYS A 276 -8.08 31.94 -28.12
CA LYS A 276 -8.02 30.49 -28.35
C LYS A 276 -8.51 29.64 -27.17
N TYR A 277 -8.62 30.20 -25.97
CA TYR A 277 -9.07 29.47 -24.77
C TYR A 277 -10.57 29.61 -24.54
N LYS A 278 -11.26 30.43 -25.33
CA LYS A 278 -12.70 30.66 -25.23
C LYS A 278 -13.52 29.39 -25.44
N GLU A 279 -13.04 28.47 -26.29
CA GLU A 279 -13.71 27.20 -26.57
C GLU A 279 -13.93 26.34 -25.31
N TYR A 280 -13.02 26.43 -24.32
CA TYR A 280 -13.17 25.69 -23.07
C TYR A 280 -14.28 26.27 -22.18
N CYS A 281 -14.66 27.52 -22.39
CA CYS A 281 -15.55 28.30 -21.53
C CYS A 281 -16.97 28.46 -22.08
N GLU A 282 -17.34 27.78 -23.18
CA GLU A 282 -18.64 27.91 -23.86
C GLU A 282 -19.85 27.77 -22.93
N ASN A 283 -19.84 26.79 -22.03
CA ASN A 283 -20.94 26.60 -21.08
C ASN A 283 -21.09 27.78 -20.11
N ILE A 284 -19.97 28.36 -19.67
CA ILE A 284 -19.96 29.52 -18.77
C ILE A 284 -20.49 30.75 -19.51
N TYR A 285 -20.11 30.93 -20.79
CA TYR A 285 -20.68 32.00 -21.63
C TYR A 285 -22.19 31.89 -21.76
N ASN A 286 -22.72 30.69 -21.97
CA ASN A 286 -24.15 30.46 -22.11
C ASN A 286 -24.93 30.77 -20.83
N LEU A 287 -24.34 30.52 -19.65
CA LEU A 287 -24.99 30.73 -18.36
C LEU A 287 -24.96 32.18 -17.88
N TYR A 288 -23.87 32.91 -18.15
CA TYR A 288 -23.61 34.20 -17.52
C TYR A 288 -23.35 35.35 -18.51
N GLY A 289 -23.25 35.09 -19.81
CA GLY A 289 -22.96 36.08 -20.87
C GLY A 289 -21.46 36.37 -21.06
N SER A 290 -21.04 36.84 -22.24
CA SER A 290 -19.63 36.93 -22.64
C SER A 290 -18.79 38.04 -21.99
N ASN A 291 -19.38 38.93 -21.20
CA ASN A 291 -18.71 40.10 -20.60
C ASN A 291 -18.87 40.11 -19.06
N ASN A 292 -18.62 38.98 -18.39
CA ASN A 292 -18.64 38.91 -16.92
C ASN A 292 -17.29 38.45 -16.34
N GLU A 293 -17.11 38.70 -15.05
CA GLU A 293 -15.89 38.36 -14.30
C GLU A 293 -15.58 36.86 -14.29
N VAL A 294 -16.62 36.01 -14.30
CA VAL A 294 -16.49 34.55 -14.31
C VAL A 294 -15.92 34.03 -15.63
N CYS A 295 -16.30 34.64 -16.75
CA CYS A 295 -15.80 34.30 -18.08
C CYS A 295 -14.32 34.69 -18.21
N ASN A 296 -13.97 35.90 -17.75
CA ASN A 296 -12.59 36.35 -17.71
C ASN A 296 -11.73 35.41 -16.83
N LEU A 297 -12.27 34.96 -15.70
CA LEU A 297 -11.62 33.95 -14.86
C LEU A 297 -11.46 32.62 -15.61
N CYS A 298 -12.51 32.11 -16.25
CA CYS A 298 -12.44 30.85 -16.99
C CYS A 298 -11.38 30.88 -18.10
N GLU A 299 -11.30 31.96 -18.87
CA GLU A 299 -10.30 32.13 -19.93
C GLU A 299 -8.87 32.12 -19.36
N LYS A 300 -8.62 32.91 -18.31
CA LYS A 300 -7.30 32.96 -17.65
C LYS A 300 -6.94 31.63 -17.00
N LEU A 301 -7.89 30.97 -16.36
CA LEU A 301 -7.72 29.65 -15.77
C LEU A 301 -7.31 28.64 -16.84
N SER A 302 -8.04 28.60 -17.96
CA SER A 302 -7.75 27.69 -19.07
C SER A 302 -6.36 27.92 -19.65
N ARG A 303 -6.00 29.19 -19.89
CA ARG A 303 -4.66 29.57 -20.34
C ARG A 303 -3.57 29.11 -19.35
N ASN A 304 -3.74 29.45 -18.08
CA ASN A 304 -2.73 29.20 -17.05
C ASN A 304 -2.56 27.69 -16.83
N LEU A 305 -3.66 26.91 -16.83
CA LEU A 305 -3.63 25.45 -16.75
C LEU A 305 -2.82 24.85 -17.92
N ILE A 306 -3.16 25.23 -19.16
CA ILE A 306 -2.44 24.79 -20.36
C ILE A 306 -0.96 25.18 -20.30
N TYR A 307 -0.65 26.38 -19.82
CA TYR A 307 0.74 26.82 -19.66
C TYR A 307 1.53 25.96 -18.68
N VAL A 308 1.00 25.74 -17.46
CA VAL A 308 1.71 24.94 -16.45
C VAL A 308 1.83 23.48 -16.85
N SER A 309 0.78 22.89 -17.44
CA SER A 309 0.78 21.49 -17.86
C SER A 309 1.71 21.20 -19.05
N ASN A 310 2.10 22.22 -19.82
CA ASN A 310 3.08 22.11 -20.89
C ASN A 310 4.54 22.23 -20.43
N LEU A 311 4.80 22.48 -19.15
CA LEU A 311 6.18 22.56 -18.65
C LEU A 311 6.86 21.18 -18.72
N GLU A 312 7.90 21.06 -19.56
CA GLU A 312 8.59 19.78 -19.77
C GLU A 312 9.29 19.27 -18.50
N ASN A 313 9.87 20.17 -17.73
CA ASN A 313 10.56 19.86 -16.48
C ASN A 313 9.55 19.54 -15.37
N GLU A 314 9.62 18.32 -14.84
CA GLU A 314 8.67 17.78 -13.85
C GLU A 314 8.64 18.58 -12.54
N GLU A 315 9.81 19.01 -12.05
CA GLU A 315 9.89 19.82 -10.83
C GLU A 315 9.20 21.18 -11.03
N LYS A 316 9.49 21.87 -12.13
CA LYS A 316 8.85 23.15 -12.48
C LYS A 316 7.36 22.99 -12.73
N HIS A 317 6.95 21.88 -13.36
CA HIS A 317 5.55 21.55 -13.58
C HIS A 317 4.81 21.39 -12.25
N ASN A 318 5.31 20.53 -11.35
CA ASN A 318 4.68 20.28 -10.05
C ASN A 318 4.59 21.57 -9.21
N ILE A 319 5.68 22.35 -9.20
CA ILE A 319 5.69 23.64 -8.53
C ILE A 319 4.66 24.59 -9.17
N GLY A 320 4.69 24.76 -10.49
CA GLY A 320 3.76 25.62 -11.22
C GLY A 320 2.30 25.28 -10.97
N CYS A 321 1.98 23.98 -10.92
CA CYS A 321 0.64 23.49 -10.64
C CYS A 321 0.19 23.75 -9.20
N SER A 322 1.07 23.62 -8.21
CA SER A 322 0.74 24.02 -6.84
C SER A 322 0.37 25.50 -6.75
N TYR A 323 1.13 26.41 -7.37
CA TYR A 323 0.78 27.84 -7.43
C TYR A 323 -0.49 28.11 -8.20
N PHE A 324 -0.70 27.40 -9.30
CA PHE A 324 -1.91 27.55 -10.11
C PHE A 324 -3.17 27.23 -9.30
N ILE A 325 -3.16 26.15 -8.50
CA ILE A 325 -4.28 25.76 -7.63
C ILE A 325 -4.61 26.90 -6.66
N HIS A 326 -3.61 27.44 -5.94
CA HIS A 326 -3.83 28.54 -4.99
C HIS A 326 -4.25 29.83 -5.67
N TRP A 327 -3.72 30.12 -6.87
CA TRP A 327 -4.17 31.26 -7.69
C TRP A 327 -5.65 31.13 -8.04
N VAL A 328 -6.11 29.94 -8.46
CA VAL A 328 -7.53 29.71 -8.77
C VAL A 328 -8.40 29.99 -7.54
N TYR A 329 -8.00 29.52 -6.36
CA TYR A 329 -8.75 29.79 -5.13
C TYR A 329 -8.86 31.28 -4.82
N GLU A 330 -7.78 32.05 -4.99
CA GLU A 330 -7.80 33.50 -4.82
C GLU A 330 -8.72 34.21 -5.82
N GLN A 331 -8.65 33.83 -7.10
CA GLN A 331 -9.51 34.43 -8.11
C GLN A 331 -10.98 34.10 -7.89
N VAL A 332 -11.30 32.89 -7.43
CA VAL A 332 -12.68 32.54 -7.07
C VAL A 332 -13.15 33.36 -5.86
N LEU A 333 -12.27 33.54 -4.87
CA LEU A 333 -12.54 34.35 -3.68
C LEU A 333 -12.66 35.85 -3.95
N SER A 334 -12.12 36.35 -5.06
CA SER A 334 -12.21 37.76 -5.43
C SER A 334 -13.57 38.15 -6.01
N ILE A 335 -14.33 37.17 -6.52
CA ILE A 335 -15.67 37.39 -7.07
C ILE A 335 -16.69 37.42 -5.92
N GLU A 336 -17.23 38.60 -5.60
CA GLU A 336 -18.09 38.83 -4.42
C GLU A 336 -19.30 37.89 -4.38
N ASN A 337 -19.96 37.66 -5.52
CA ASN A 337 -21.13 36.79 -5.61
C ASN A 337 -20.82 35.33 -5.28
N ILE A 338 -19.62 34.85 -5.63
CA ILE A 338 -19.19 33.49 -5.31
C ILE A 338 -18.78 33.43 -3.85
N LYS A 339 -18.01 34.42 -3.37
CA LYS A 339 -17.54 34.47 -1.98
C LYS A 339 -18.68 34.53 -0.97
N ALA A 340 -19.72 35.34 -1.24
CA ALA A 340 -20.85 35.53 -0.32
C ALA A 340 -21.71 34.26 -0.17
N ASN A 341 -21.84 33.49 -1.25
CA ASN A 341 -22.69 32.29 -1.33
C ASN A 341 -21.86 31.06 -1.73
N TYR A 342 -20.65 30.93 -1.17
CA TYR A 342 -19.78 29.84 -1.54
C TYR A 342 -20.35 28.52 -1.02
N GLU A 343 -20.72 27.65 -1.95
CA GLU A 343 -21.14 26.29 -1.71
C GLU A 343 -20.52 25.39 -2.77
N LYS A 344 -20.24 24.13 -2.41
CA LYS A 344 -19.69 23.12 -3.34
C LYS A 344 -20.57 22.92 -4.58
N ASP A 345 -21.88 23.12 -4.41
CA ASP A 345 -22.87 22.94 -5.46
C ASP A 345 -23.16 24.25 -6.24
N ASN A 346 -22.33 25.30 -6.04
CA ASN A 346 -22.44 26.55 -6.78
C ASN A 346 -22.25 26.29 -8.29
N PRO A 347 -23.20 26.71 -9.16
CA PRO A 347 -23.15 26.39 -10.58
C PRO A 347 -21.89 26.92 -11.29
N VAL A 348 -21.34 28.07 -10.86
CA VAL A 348 -20.07 28.58 -11.39
C VAL A 348 -18.92 27.63 -11.06
N ILE A 349 -18.85 27.18 -9.81
CA ILE A 349 -17.79 26.28 -9.34
C ILE A 349 -17.86 24.93 -10.08
N ILE A 350 -19.07 24.39 -10.28
CA ILE A 350 -19.29 23.16 -11.03
C ILE A 350 -18.78 23.30 -12.47
N GLU A 351 -19.10 24.42 -13.15
CA GLU A 351 -18.63 24.63 -14.52
C GLU A 351 -17.11 24.84 -14.59
N LEU A 352 -16.52 25.62 -13.67
CA LEU A 352 -15.06 25.78 -13.60
C LEU A 352 -14.36 24.43 -13.36
N TYR A 353 -14.92 23.57 -12.51
CA TYR A 353 -14.42 22.22 -12.29
C TYR A 353 -14.47 21.36 -13.56
N LYS A 354 -15.56 21.45 -14.33
CA LYS A 354 -15.67 20.77 -15.63
C LYS A 354 -14.60 21.25 -16.61
N VAL A 355 -14.32 22.55 -16.65
CA VAL A 355 -13.27 23.12 -17.51
C VAL A 355 -11.90 22.54 -17.15
N VAL A 356 -11.53 22.58 -15.87
CA VAL A 356 -10.26 22.00 -15.38
C VAL A 356 -10.15 20.53 -15.76
N ASN A 357 -11.21 19.74 -15.53
CA ASN A 357 -11.22 18.32 -15.87
C ASN A 357 -11.11 18.07 -17.37
N ASN A 358 -11.87 18.81 -18.18
CA ASN A 358 -11.87 18.64 -19.63
C ASN A 358 -10.48 18.92 -20.22
N ILE A 359 -9.82 20.00 -19.80
CA ILE A 359 -8.47 20.34 -20.26
C ILE A 359 -7.48 19.23 -19.86
N ASN A 360 -7.49 18.83 -18.58
CA ASN A 360 -6.59 17.78 -18.10
C ASN A 360 -6.81 16.44 -18.81
N MET A 361 -8.06 16.03 -19.01
CA MET A 361 -8.38 14.75 -19.67
C MET A 361 -8.13 14.77 -21.18
N ARG A 362 -8.39 15.88 -21.87
CA ARG A 362 -8.22 15.95 -23.33
C ARG A 362 -6.76 16.17 -23.72
N GLU A 363 -6.09 17.11 -23.06
CA GLU A 363 -4.81 17.63 -23.51
C GLU A 363 -3.62 17.11 -22.67
N PHE A 364 -3.84 16.74 -21.39
CA PHE A 364 -2.74 16.48 -20.43
C PHE A 364 -2.92 15.23 -19.55
N THR A 365 -3.53 14.16 -20.09
CA THR A 365 -3.86 12.94 -19.31
C THR A 365 -2.68 12.37 -18.49
N TYR A 366 -1.46 12.48 -19.01
CA TYR A 366 -0.26 11.92 -18.38
C TYR A 366 0.46 12.85 -17.39
N LYS A 367 0.06 14.13 -17.33
CA LYS A 367 0.61 15.17 -16.45
C LYS A 367 -0.48 16.18 -16.03
N PRO A 368 -1.56 15.73 -15.38
CA PRO A 368 -2.69 16.62 -15.09
C PRO A 368 -2.41 17.51 -13.87
N CYS A 369 -3.01 18.70 -13.89
CA CYS A 369 -3.05 19.62 -12.76
C CYS A 369 -4.50 19.88 -12.36
N TYR A 370 -5.00 19.06 -11.45
CA TYR A 370 -6.37 19.14 -10.95
C TYR A 370 -6.53 20.23 -9.89
N VAL A 371 -7.71 20.85 -9.88
CA VAL A 371 -8.15 21.80 -8.86
C VAL A 371 -9.39 21.23 -8.20
N PHE A 372 -9.38 21.14 -6.87
CA PHE A 372 -10.47 20.56 -6.09
C PHE A 372 -11.26 21.65 -5.37
N PHE A 373 -12.53 21.82 -5.76
CA PHE A 373 -13.39 22.88 -5.23
C PHE A 373 -14.31 22.43 -4.10
N ASP A 374 -14.04 21.31 -3.45
CA ASP A 374 -14.94 20.73 -2.46
C ASP A 374 -14.64 21.08 -1.00
N TYR A 375 -13.70 21.99 -0.80
CA TYR A 375 -13.25 22.48 0.50
C TYR A 375 -13.86 23.84 0.83
N THR A 376 -13.81 24.23 2.10
CA THR A 376 -14.29 25.51 2.59
C THR A 376 -13.34 26.66 2.25
N LEU A 377 -13.88 27.88 2.18
CA LEU A 377 -13.08 29.08 1.92
C LEU A 377 -11.96 29.31 2.95
N ASP A 378 -12.18 28.87 4.19
CA ASP A 378 -11.17 29.01 5.23
C ASP A 378 -10.05 27.98 5.07
N GLU A 379 -10.38 26.75 4.65
CA GLU A 379 -9.35 25.74 4.31
C GLU A 379 -8.45 26.24 3.17
N TRP A 380 -9.01 26.84 2.11
CA TRP A 380 -8.18 27.40 1.03
C TRP A 380 -7.19 28.46 1.50
N LYS A 381 -7.61 29.35 2.41
CA LYS A 381 -6.72 30.39 2.96
C LYS A 381 -5.62 29.79 3.83
N GLU A 382 -5.99 28.83 4.67
CA GLU A 382 -5.04 28.16 5.57
C GLU A 382 -4.02 27.33 4.78
N TRP A 383 -4.47 26.63 3.72
CA TRP A 383 -3.60 25.89 2.81
C TRP A 383 -2.64 26.78 2.05
N LYS A 384 -3.10 27.97 1.61
CA LYS A 384 -2.22 28.94 0.98
C LYS A 384 -1.09 29.37 1.93
N ILE A 385 -1.41 29.66 3.20
CA ILE A 385 -0.40 30.03 4.21
C ILE A 385 0.65 28.91 4.37
N LEU A 386 0.20 27.65 4.43
CA LEU A 386 1.09 26.50 4.52
C LEU A 386 1.95 26.34 3.27
N HIS A 387 1.34 26.42 2.08
CA HIS A 387 2.03 26.38 0.81
C HIS A 387 3.12 27.46 0.73
N ASP A 388 2.76 28.72 0.97
CA ASP A 388 3.70 29.85 0.96
C ASP A 388 4.84 29.63 1.97
N TYR A 389 4.55 29.07 3.16
CA TYR A 389 5.57 28.71 4.14
C TYR A 389 6.57 27.67 3.58
N PHE A 390 6.08 26.55 3.03
CA PHE A 390 6.95 25.50 2.50
C PHE A 390 7.80 26.00 1.34
N MET A 391 7.23 26.80 0.45
CA MET A 391 7.93 27.34 -0.72
C MET A 391 8.99 28.38 -0.36
N ASN A 392 8.78 29.13 0.73
CA ASN A 392 9.76 30.10 1.23
C ASN A 392 10.80 29.49 2.18
N TYR A 393 10.63 28.26 2.64
CA TYR A 393 11.47 27.65 3.67
C TYR A 393 12.96 27.62 3.27
N ASP A 394 13.29 27.02 2.12
CA ASP A 394 14.68 26.84 1.69
C ASP A 394 15.39 28.18 1.37
N CYS A 395 14.65 29.17 0.86
CA CYS A 395 15.16 30.51 0.65
C CYS A 395 15.43 31.22 1.99
N THR A 396 14.54 31.05 2.98
CA THR A 396 14.67 31.66 4.31
C THR A 396 15.89 31.15 5.06
N ILE A 397 16.29 29.88 4.87
CA ILE A 397 17.49 29.30 5.49
C ILE A 397 18.77 29.46 4.65
N GLY A 398 18.73 30.23 3.56
CA GLY A 398 19.91 30.59 2.75
C GLY A 398 20.44 29.53 1.80
N LYS A 399 19.62 28.58 1.31
CA LYS A 399 20.06 27.49 0.41
C LYS A 399 20.02 27.79 -1.10
N LYS A 400 19.70 29.01 -1.55
CA LYS A 400 19.62 29.39 -2.99
C LYS A 400 20.58 30.53 -3.33
N ASP A 401 21.12 30.53 -4.55
CA ASP A 401 22.10 31.52 -5.06
C ASP A 401 21.60 32.98 -5.00
N GLU A 402 22.53 33.90 -4.67
CA GLU A 402 22.34 35.36 -4.59
C GLU A 402 22.03 35.95 -5.98
N PRO A 403 20.76 36.37 -6.24
CA PRO A 403 20.28 37.67 -5.77
C PRO A 403 18.82 37.64 -5.24
N ILE A 404 18.31 36.48 -4.82
CA ILE A 404 16.92 36.30 -4.34
C ILE A 404 16.78 36.54 -2.81
N MET A 405 17.91 36.62 -2.11
CA MET A 405 18.03 36.48 -0.65
C MET A 405 17.36 37.59 0.17
N ASP A 406 17.16 38.79 -0.38
CA ASP A 406 16.53 39.90 0.35
C ASP A 406 15.01 39.84 0.44
N LYS A 407 14.41 38.84 -0.22
CA LYS A 407 13.00 38.93 -0.60
C LYS A 407 12.15 37.74 -0.13
N CYS A 408 12.72 36.60 0.28
CA CYS A 408 12.02 35.54 1.01
C CYS A 408 12.43 35.56 2.49
N LYS A 409 11.60 36.15 3.37
CA LYS A 409 11.87 36.17 4.82
C LYS A 409 10.60 35.86 5.59
N ILE A 410 10.46 34.61 6.05
CA ILE A 410 9.47 34.24 7.06
C ILE A 410 9.91 34.89 8.39
N LYS A 411 9.03 35.64 9.04
CA LYS A 411 9.34 36.27 10.33
C LYS A 411 8.97 35.34 11.49
N CYS A 412 9.64 35.52 12.62
CA CYS A 412 9.33 34.79 13.86
C CYS A 412 7.86 34.91 14.30
N GLU A 413 7.24 36.08 14.07
CA GLU A 413 5.84 36.34 14.41
C GLU A 413 4.87 35.46 13.59
N ASP A 414 5.21 35.16 12.33
CA ASP A 414 4.37 34.34 11.45
C ASP A 414 4.40 32.86 11.86
N LEU A 415 5.52 32.40 12.43
CA LEU A 415 5.75 30.99 12.76
C LEU A 415 4.75 30.43 13.76
N PHE A 416 4.18 31.25 14.66
CA PHE A 416 3.20 30.76 15.65
C PHE A 416 1.93 30.24 14.97
N ASN A 417 1.38 31.03 14.05
CA ASN A 417 0.20 30.64 13.27
C ASN A 417 0.52 29.47 12.33
N ILE A 418 1.68 29.51 11.67
CA ILE A 418 2.13 28.42 10.80
C ILE A 418 2.28 27.12 11.59
N ASN A 419 2.80 27.16 12.83
CA ASN A 419 2.94 25.98 13.68
C ASN A 419 1.57 25.41 14.10
N GLU A 420 0.59 26.27 14.38
CA GLU A 420 -0.79 25.86 14.64
C GLU A 420 -1.42 25.19 13.41
N LEU A 421 -1.30 25.79 12.21
CA LEU A 421 -1.80 25.22 10.97
C LEU A 421 -1.07 23.92 10.60
N TYR A 422 0.24 23.86 10.78
CA TYR A 422 1.03 22.66 10.54
C TYR A 422 0.54 21.52 11.44
N GLY A 423 0.33 21.79 12.73
CA GLY A 423 -0.26 20.81 13.66
C GLY A 423 -1.69 20.41 13.32
N LYS A 424 -2.51 21.35 12.81
CA LYS A 424 -3.88 21.08 12.36
C LYS A 424 -3.91 20.09 11.20
N TYR A 425 -3.05 20.27 10.20
CA TYR A 425 -3.14 19.53 8.93
C TYR A 425 -2.20 18.32 8.81
N ILE A 426 -1.20 18.18 9.68
CA ILE A 426 -0.18 17.11 9.54
C ILE A 426 -0.77 15.70 9.55
N ASN A 427 -1.76 15.42 10.41
CA ASN A 427 -2.38 14.10 10.53
C ASN A 427 -3.20 13.72 9.28
N GLU A 428 -3.84 14.71 8.66
CA GLU A 428 -4.66 14.49 7.45
C GLU A 428 -3.83 14.51 6.17
N SER A 429 -2.64 15.12 6.22
CA SER A 429 -1.80 15.35 5.05
C SER A 429 -0.62 14.39 4.95
N CYS A 430 -0.24 13.72 6.04
CA CYS A 430 0.95 12.89 6.10
C CYS A 430 0.68 11.52 6.72
N THR A 431 1.07 10.47 6.00
CA THR A 431 1.24 9.15 6.61
C THR A 431 2.72 8.88 6.84
N TYR A 432 3.13 8.62 8.08
CA TYR A 432 4.48 8.16 8.40
C TYR A 432 4.50 6.65 8.58
N PHE A 433 5.63 6.04 8.23
CA PHE A 433 5.82 4.59 8.33
C PHE A 433 6.97 4.25 9.26
N SER A 434 6.89 3.06 9.88
CA SER A 434 7.89 2.55 10.82
C SER A 434 9.32 2.47 10.23
N ASN A 435 9.46 2.45 8.90
CA ASN A 435 10.74 2.46 8.19
C ASN A 435 11.28 3.89 7.94
N LYS A 436 10.72 4.92 8.59
CA LYS A 436 11.01 6.35 8.41
C LYS A 436 10.64 6.92 7.03
N GLY A 437 9.92 6.16 6.20
CA GLY A 437 9.28 6.70 5.01
C GLY A 437 8.01 7.49 5.36
N TYR A 438 7.54 8.30 4.40
CA TYR A 438 6.26 8.97 4.50
C TYR A 438 5.57 9.07 3.14
N ILE A 439 4.25 9.20 3.15
CA ILE A 439 3.44 9.59 1.98
C ILE A 439 2.85 10.97 2.26
N ASN A 440 2.97 11.84 1.27
CA ASN A 440 2.30 13.13 1.25
C ASN A 440 0.94 12.99 0.54
N GLU A 441 -0.12 12.98 1.33
CA GLU A 441 -1.50 12.81 0.85
C GLU A 441 -2.04 14.09 0.20
N ARG A 442 -1.41 15.22 0.50
CA ARG A 442 -1.86 16.58 0.12
C ARG A 442 -0.70 17.42 -0.41
N PRO A 443 -0.02 16.97 -1.48
CA PRO A 443 1.17 17.65 -2.01
C PRO A 443 0.87 19.04 -2.59
N GLU A 444 -0.40 19.40 -2.77
CA GLU A 444 -0.81 20.72 -3.28
C GLU A 444 -0.53 21.85 -2.28
N TYR A 445 -0.47 21.56 -0.98
CA TYR A 445 -0.27 22.57 0.05
C TYR A 445 0.56 22.12 1.25
N PHE A 446 0.83 20.83 1.41
CA PHE A 446 1.56 20.29 2.56
C PHE A 446 2.86 19.60 2.16
N MET A 447 3.88 19.64 3.02
CA MET A 447 5.11 18.84 2.87
C MET A 447 5.43 18.06 4.15
N CYS A 448 5.56 16.74 4.02
CA CYS A 448 5.72 15.80 5.15
C CYS A 448 7.16 15.51 5.56
N ASP A 449 8.16 16.14 4.92
CA ASP A 449 9.53 16.03 5.41
C ASP A 449 9.63 16.72 6.78
N GLU A 450 10.12 16.00 7.79
CA GLU A 450 10.28 16.51 9.16
C GLU A 450 11.09 17.81 9.18
N LYS A 451 11.99 18.03 8.22
CA LYS A 451 12.75 19.29 8.12
C LYS A 451 11.84 20.51 8.10
N TYR A 452 10.66 20.42 7.47
CA TYR A 452 9.73 21.53 7.34
C TYR A 452 8.87 21.78 8.59
N ASN A 453 9.09 21.07 9.70
CA ASN A 453 8.44 21.42 10.96
C ASN A 453 8.78 22.88 11.34
N PRO A 454 7.79 23.76 11.61
CA PRO A 454 8.03 25.17 11.89
C PRO A 454 8.96 25.43 13.08
N TYR A 455 9.05 24.47 14.02
CA TYR A 455 10.02 24.49 15.10
C TYR A 455 11.47 24.53 14.62
N ASN A 456 11.80 23.82 13.54
CA ASN A 456 13.14 23.83 13.00
C ASN A 456 13.53 25.21 12.45
N LEU A 457 12.58 25.88 11.78
CA LEU A 457 12.81 27.24 11.29
C LEU A 457 12.85 28.26 12.43
N TYR A 458 11.99 28.10 13.44
CA TYR A 458 11.98 28.90 14.66
C TYR A 458 13.33 28.88 15.37
N LEU A 459 13.94 27.69 15.51
CA LEU A 459 15.29 27.54 16.04
C LEU A 459 16.34 28.18 15.13
N HIS A 460 16.25 27.94 13.82
CA HIS A 460 17.22 28.47 12.86
C HIS A 460 17.25 30.01 12.84
N LEU A 461 16.09 30.66 12.94
CA LEU A 461 15.95 32.11 12.97
C LEU A 461 16.26 32.74 14.34
N ASN A 462 16.61 31.94 15.35
CA ASN A 462 16.86 32.39 16.73
C ASN A 462 15.71 33.24 17.30
N CYS A 463 14.46 32.81 17.11
CA CYS A 463 13.27 33.55 17.51
C CYS A 463 13.05 33.69 19.03
N ASN A 464 13.93 33.11 19.85
CA ASN A 464 13.90 33.23 21.30
C ASN A 464 14.30 34.64 21.72
N ASN A 465 13.31 35.51 21.97
CA ASN A 465 13.55 36.77 22.67
C ASN A 465 13.62 36.52 24.18
N GLU A 466 14.55 37.17 24.87
CA GLU A 466 14.80 37.07 26.32
C GLU A 466 13.57 37.42 27.21
N ASN A 467 12.45 37.87 26.61
CA ASN A 467 11.28 38.39 27.32
C ASN A 467 9.94 37.71 26.96
N SER A 468 9.92 36.51 26.39
CA SER A 468 8.66 35.80 26.15
C SER A 468 8.64 34.39 26.71
N ASP A 469 7.73 34.14 27.66
CA ASP A 469 7.22 32.83 28.10
C ASP A 469 6.46 32.07 26.97
N ASN A 470 6.89 32.25 25.72
CA ASN A 470 6.21 31.68 24.57
C ASN A 470 6.68 30.23 24.39
N ASN A 471 5.84 29.29 24.84
CA ASN A 471 5.96 27.85 24.60
C ASN A 471 5.79 27.51 23.11
N PHE A 472 6.75 27.89 22.26
CA PHE A 472 6.80 27.42 20.88
C PHE A 472 7.21 25.94 20.88
N LYS A 473 6.24 25.04 20.74
CA LYS A 473 6.46 23.60 20.83
C LYS A 473 6.61 22.99 19.44
N LYS A 474 7.52 22.02 19.32
CA LYS A 474 7.61 21.16 18.14
C LYS A 474 6.30 20.41 17.99
N VAL A 475 5.74 20.45 16.78
CA VAL A 475 4.57 19.64 16.44
C VAL A 475 4.99 18.18 16.36
N ASP A 476 4.29 17.33 17.11
CA ASP A 476 4.52 15.89 17.07
C ASP A 476 4.09 15.33 15.71
N LEU A 477 4.89 14.40 15.20
CA LEU A 477 4.56 13.71 13.95
C LEU A 477 3.44 12.68 14.22
N PRO A 478 2.54 12.44 13.24
CA PRO A 478 1.61 11.33 13.27
C PRO A 478 2.33 10.02 13.65
N GLU A 479 1.67 9.20 14.47
CA GLU A 479 2.23 7.91 14.84
C GLU A 479 2.54 7.09 13.57
N PRO A 480 3.76 6.57 13.43
CA PRO A 480 4.10 5.76 12.28
C PRO A 480 3.22 4.52 12.24
N ILE A 481 2.56 4.29 11.12
CA ILE A 481 1.76 3.08 10.90
C ILE A 481 2.52 2.10 10.03
N ASP A 482 2.10 0.83 10.09
CA ASP A 482 2.53 -0.14 9.10
C ASP A 482 1.88 0.19 7.75
N TYR A 483 2.63 0.03 6.66
CA TYR A 483 2.11 0.24 5.31
C TYR A 483 0.87 -0.64 5.04
N TYR A 484 0.85 -1.85 5.59
CA TYR A 484 -0.28 -2.76 5.50
C TYR A 484 -1.55 -2.20 6.15
N SER A 485 -1.41 -1.46 7.26
CA SER A 485 -2.55 -0.80 7.91
C SER A 485 -3.15 0.28 7.02
N LYS A 486 -2.32 1.09 6.34
CA LYS A 486 -2.81 2.07 5.36
C LYS A 486 -3.52 1.41 4.19
N TYR A 487 -2.92 0.37 3.62
CA TYR A 487 -3.52 -0.39 2.52
C TYR A 487 -4.90 -0.95 2.88
N ILE A 488 -5.05 -1.53 4.08
CA ILE A 488 -6.35 -2.06 4.54
C ILE A 488 -7.37 -0.92 4.68
N THR A 489 -6.99 0.22 5.28
CA THR A 489 -7.90 1.36 5.46
C THR A 489 -8.36 1.92 4.11
N GLU A 490 -7.45 2.14 3.16
CA GLU A 490 -7.84 2.63 1.83
C GLU A 490 -8.75 1.65 1.09
N LYS A 491 -8.50 0.35 1.27
CA LYS A 491 -9.31 -0.71 0.67
C LYS A 491 -10.72 -0.75 1.27
N SER A 492 -10.82 -0.70 2.60
CA SER A 492 -12.12 -0.72 3.30
C SER A 492 -12.91 0.55 3.02
N GLU A 493 -12.26 1.72 2.93
CA GLU A 493 -12.88 2.94 2.47
C GLU A 493 -13.42 2.77 1.06
N LYS A 494 -12.61 2.33 0.08
CA LYS A 494 -13.07 2.09 -1.30
C LYS A 494 -14.29 1.15 -1.35
N GLU A 495 -14.32 0.09 -0.55
CA GLU A 495 -15.45 -0.85 -0.44
C GLU A 495 -16.70 -0.19 0.18
N TYR A 496 -16.53 0.59 1.25
CA TYR A 496 -17.62 1.36 1.86
C TYR A 496 -18.18 2.42 0.90
N LEU A 497 -17.31 3.12 0.19
CA LEU A 497 -17.63 4.14 -0.80
C LEU A 497 -18.45 3.52 -1.96
N LEU A 498 -18.04 2.35 -2.47
CA LEU A 498 -18.80 1.56 -3.45
C LEU A 498 -20.20 1.20 -2.92
N TYR A 499 -20.29 0.69 -1.68
CA TYR A 499 -21.55 0.32 -1.04
C TYR A 499 -22.52 1.51 -0.86
N LYS A 500 -21.99 2.67 -0.45
CA LYS A 500 -22.76 3.91 -0.27
C LYS A 500 -23.35 4.44 -1.58
N ASN A 501 -22.60 4.36 -2.67
CA ASN A 501 -23.06 4.80 -4.00
C ASN A 501 -24.18 3.92 -4.56
N PHE A 502 -24.10 2.61 -4.34
CA PHE A 502 -25.13 1.66 -4.76
C PHE A 502 -26.50 1.97 -4.12
N TYR A 503 -26.52 2.39 -2.85
CA TYR A 503 -27.75 2.78 -2.15
C TYR A 503 -28.27 4.16 -2.55
N LYS A 504 -27.38 5.14 -2.79
CA LYS A 504 -27.77 6.51 -3.19
C LYS A 504 -28.43 6.55 -4.57
N SER A 505 -28.08 5.63 -5.45
CA SER A 505 -28.73 5.42 -6.76
C SER A 505 -30.17 4.91 -6.65
N ARG A 506 -30.59 4.34 -5.50
CA ARG A 506 -31.83 3.54 -5.38
C ARG A 506 -33.00 4.19 -4.66
N ASN A 507 -32.95 5.47 -4.28
CA ASN A 507 -34.07 6.07 -3.53
C ASN A 507 -35.23 6.55 -4.42
N THR A 508 -36.20 5.65 -4.65
CA THR A 508 -37.63 5.97 -4.50
C THR A 508 -38.15 5.39 -3.19
N THR A 509 -38.50 6.28 -2.25
CA THR A 509 -39.48 6.09 -1.17
C THR A 509 -39.43 4.80 -0.34
N ILE A 510 -38.47 4.70 0.58
CA ILE A 510 -38.71 4.23 1.96
C ILE A 510 -37.78 5.04 2.87
N LEU A 511 -38.36 6.02 3.57
CA LEU A 511 -37.65 6.92 4.49
C LEU A 511 -37.74 6.37 5.92
N GLY A 512 -36.62 6.38 6.64
CA GLY A 512 -36.58 6.33 8.11
C GLY A 512 -35.84 5.12 8.68
N ASP A 513 -34.77 5.39 9.44
CA ASP A 513 -34.17 4.52 10.46
C ASP A 513 -33.17 3.42 10.06
N ILE A 514 -32.15 3.74 9.26
CA ILE A 514 -30.84 3.06 9.39
C ILE A 514 -29.74 4.13 9.43
N SER A 515 -29.69 4.86 10.54
CA SER A 515 -28.49 5.59 10.96
C SER A 515 -27.51 4.59 11.59
N GLU A 516 -26.24 4.69 11.22
CA GLU A 516 -25.08 4.08 11.91
C GLU A 516 -25.14 2.56 12.13
N TYR A 517 -24.92 1.77 11.07
CA TYR A 517 -24.58 0.34 11.23
C TYR A 517 -23.08 0.13 10.98
N ASP A 518 -22.28 0.32 12.03
CA ASP A 518 -20.89 -0.14 12.06
C ASP A 518 -20.87 -1.66 12.34
N PRO A 519 -20.39 -2.52 11.41
CA PRO A 519 -20.31 -3.96 11.61
C PRO A 519 -19.46 -4.39 12.81
N PHE A 520 -18.60 -3.51 13.33
CA PHE A 520 -17.74 -3.79 14.48
C PHE A 520 -18.53 -3.90 15.79
N TYR A 521 -19.59 -3.11 15.94
CA TYR A 521 -20.44 -3.09 17.14
C TYR A 521 -21.20 -4.41 17.38
N PRO A 522 -21.92 -5.02 16.41
CA PRO A 522 -22.60 -6.30 16.64
C PRO A 522 -21.62 -7.45 16.88
N ILE A 523 -20.42 -7.43 16.29
CA ILE A 523 -19.38 -8.45 16.51
C ILE A 523 -18.82 -8.33 17.94
N THR A 524 -18.46 -7.12 18.36
CA THR A 524 -17.95 -6.87 19.72
C THR A 524 -19.02 -7.13 20.78
N LEU A 525 -20.25 -6.68 20.56
CA LEU A 525 -21.39 -6.95 21.46
C LEU A 525 -21.65 -8.47 21.59
N SER A 526 -21.58 -9.21 20.48
CA SER A 526 -21.71 -10.67 20.49
C SER A 526 -20.60 -11.35 21.29
N ALA A 527 -19.35 -10.88 21.16
CA ALA A 527 -18.22 -11.38 21.95
C ALA A 527 -18.39 -11.10 23.45
N PHE A 528 -18.84 -9.90 23.83
CA PHE A 528 -19.10 -9.56 25.23
C PHE A 528 -20.29 -10.34 25.83
N VAL A 529 -21.33 -10.62 25.05
CA VAL A 529 -22.44 -11.48 25.47
C VAL A 529 -21.97 -12.91 25.70
N LEU A 530 -21.12 -13.46 24.83
CA LEU A 530 -20.54 -14.79 25.01
C LEU A 530 -19.64 -14.87 26.26
N LEU A 531 -18.81 -13.84 26.50
CA LEU A 531 -17.99 -13.75 27.71
C LEU A 531 -18.87 -13.64 28.97
N GLY A 532 -19.92 -12.82 28.94
CA GLY A 532 -20.88 -12.66 30.02
C GLY A 532 -21.63 -13.97 30.34
N MET A 533 -22.09 -14.68 29.30
CA MET A 533 -22.69 -16.01 29.47
C MET A 533 -21.70 -17.00 30.10
N SER A 534 -20.43 -17.02 29.67
CA SER A 534 -19.43 -17.93 30.23
C SER A 534 -19.19 -17.70 31.72
N LEU A 535 -19.18 -16.43 32.15
CA LEU A 535 -19.03 -16.04 33.56
C LEU A 535 -20.28 -16.41 34.38
N PHE A 536 -21.48 -16.21 33.82
CA PHE A 536 -22.72 -16.64 34.46
C PHE A 536 -22.75 -18.17 34.65
N PHE A 537 -22.38 -18.96 33.64
CA PHE A 537 -22.27 -20.41 33.75
C PHE A 537 -21.23 -20.85 34.79
N PHE A 538 -20.11 -20.14 34.91
CA PHE A 538 -19.08 -20.42 35.92
C PHE A 538 -19.60 -20.19 37.36
N ILE A 539 -20.35 -19.10 37.58
CA ILE A 539 -20.97 -18.80 38.87
C ILE A 539 -22.05 -19.85 39.18
N PHE A 540 -22.95 -20.16 38.25
CA PHE A 540 -23.96 -21.20 38.47
C PHE A 540 -23.33 -22.59 38.67
N TYR A 541 -22.25 -22.94 37.98
CA TYR A 541 -21.53 -24.19 38.25
C TYR A 541 -20.97 -24.26 39.68
N LYS A 542 -20.53 -23.12 40.25
CA LYS A 542 -19.98 -23.05 41.61
C LYS A 542 -21.07 -23.03 42.69
N PHE A 543 -22.26 -22.48 42.40
CA PHE A 543 -23.33 -22.22 43.39
C PHE A 543 -24.61 -23.05 43.23
N THR A 544 -24.79 -23.80 42.14
CA THR A 544 -25.94 -24.72 41.95
C THR A 544 -25.55 -26.13 42.42
N PRO A 545 -26.44 -26.92 43.07
CA PRO A 545 -26.11 -28.27 43.59
C PRO A 545 -25.86 -29.34 42.50
N PHE A 546 -25.51 -28.97 41.27
CA PHE A 546 -25.08 -29.90 40.22
C PHE A 546 -23.64 -30.41 40.40
N ARG A 547 -22.82 -29.77 41.26
CA ARG A 547 -21.49 -30.27 41.65
C ARG A 547 -21.52 -31.69 42.25
N THR A 548 -22.62 -32.07 42.91
CA THR A 548 -22.78 -33.39 43.54
C THR A 548 -23.31 -34.47 42.59
N TRP A 549 -23.88 -34.11 41.44
CA TRP A 549 -24.46 -35.07 40.50
C TRP A 549 -23.43 -35.66 39.53
N ILE A 550 -22.48 -34.84 39.05
CA ILE A 550 -21.38 -35.30 38.17
C ILE A 550 -20.34 -36.16 38.94
N HIS A 551 -20.23 -35.99 40.26
CA HIS A 551 -19.38 -36.87 41.09
C HIS A 551 -19.99 -38.25 41.39
N ARG A 552 -21.28 -38.50 41.09
CA ARG A 552 -21.95 -39.76 41.45
C ARG A 552 -21.94 -40.84 40.36
N LYS A 553 -21.55 -40.55 39.12
CA LYS A 553 -21.63 -41.51 37.99
C LYS A 553 -20.29 -42.05 37.47
N LYS A 554 -19.20 -41.97 38.25
CA LYS A 554 -17.89 -42.56 37.88
C LYS A 554 -17.26 -43.39 39.00
N ARG A 555 -18.08 -44.23 39.67
CA ARG A 555 -17.63 -45.23 40.67
C ARG A 555 -17.89 -46.68 40.26
N SER A 556 -17.89 -46.97 38.96
CA SER A 556 -17.78 -48.33 38.42
C SER A 556 -16.71 -48.31 37.33
N ASN A 557 -15.78 -49.26 37.38
CA ASN A 557 -14.62 -49.47 36.49
C ASN A 557 -13.31 -48.69 36.76
N LYS A 558 -12.96 -48.48 38.04
CA LYS A 558 -11.58 -48.14 38.46
C LYS A 558 -10.96 -49.21 39.37
N LYS A 559 -11.06 -50.47 38.93
CA LYS A 559 -10.13 -51.56 39.25
C LYS A 559 -9.77 -52.15 37.89
N VAL A 560 -8.56 -51.90 37.39
CA VAL A 560 -7.80 -52.72 36.42
C VAL A 560 -6.60 -51.98 35.78
N TYR A 561 -6.55 -50.64 35.70
CA TYR A 561 -5.45 -49.96 34.98
C TYR A 561 -4.53 -49.07 35.83
N TYR A 562 -4.20 -49.50 37.06
CA TYR A 562 -3.16 -48.86 37.90
C TYR A 562 -1.99 -49.79 38.26
N ASN A 563 -1.95 -51.01 37.68
CA ASN A 563 -0.91 -52.01 37.96
C ASN A 563 0.13 -52.21 36.84
N HIS A 564 0.04 -51.53 35.69
CA HIS A 564 1.03 -51.70 34.61
C HIS A 564 2.15 -50.65 34.61
N ASN A 565 1.85 -49.40 34.99
CA ASN A 565 2.84 -48.30 34.99
C ASN A 565 3.68 -48.21 36.28
N LEU A 566 3.30 -48.93 37.33
CA LEU A 566 4.12 -49.10 38.54
C LEU A 566 5.15 -50.24 38.41
N LYS A 567 5.02 -51.12 37.41
CA LYS A 567 5.94 -52.24 37.15
C LYS A 567 7.06 -51.84 36.17
N TYR A 568 6.74 -51.10 35.11
CA TYR A 568 7.72 -50.58 34.14
C TYR A 568 8.64 -49.47 34.70
N LYS A 569 8.13 -48.64 35.62
CA LYS A 569 8.93 -47.60 36.29
C LYS A 569 9.83 -48.17 37.40
N LYS A 570 9.55 -49.40 37.86
CA LYS A 570 10.36 -50.13 38.86
C LYS A 570 11.49 -50.93 38.21
N GLU A 571 11.26 -51.48 37.00
CA GLU A 571 12.28 -52.19 36.21
C GLU A 571 13.35 -51.25 35.60
N MET A 572 13.03 -49.98 35.30
CA MET A 572 14.01 -48.96 34.85
C MET A 572 14.82 -48.32 36.00
N LEU A 573 14.34 -48.39 37.25
CA LEU A 573 15.08 -47.93 38.44
C LEU A 573 15.96 -49.04 39.06
N ASP A 574 15.59 -50.31 38.89
CA ASP A 574 16.40 -51.47 39.31
C ASP A 574 17.62 -51.76 38.38
N GLN A 575 17.61 -51.24 37.14
CA GLN A 575 18.79 -51.31 36.25
C GLN A 575 19.84 -50.21 36.50
N ARG A 576 19.52 -49.16 37.27
CA ARG A 576 20.47 -48.09 37.61
C ARG A 576 21.11 -48.23 39.00
N SER A 577 20.73 -49.26 39.78
CA SER A 577 21.20 -49.52 41.15
C SER A 577 22.06 -50.80 41.32
N ARG A 578 22.38 -51.53 40.25
CA ARG A 578 23.46 -52.54 40.27
C ARG A 578 24.84 -51.92 40.03
N SER A 579 25.34 -51.18 41.02
CA SER A 579 26.73 -51.30 41.43
C SER A 579 26.81 -51.14 42.95
N LYS A 580 27.22 -52.24 43.60
CA LYS A 580 27.48 -52.45 45.03
C LYS A 580 28.12 -51.23 45.70
N GLN A 581 27.52 -50.70 46.77
CA GLN A 581 27.95 -50.86 48.18
C GLN A 581 29.46 -50.65 48.42
N ILE A 582 29.82 -49.72 49.31
CA ILE A 582 30.54 -50.01 50.58
C ILE A 582 30.59 -48.77 51.52
N ASN A 583 30.20 -49.04 52.77
CA ASN A 583 30.31 -48.37 54.08
C ASN A 583 31.09 -47.06 54.30
N SER A 584 30.51 -46.20 55.16
CA SER A 584 31.23 -45.66 56.33
C SER A 584 30.28 -45.34 57.50
N GLN A 585 30.78 -45.49 58.72
CA GLN A 585 30.03 -45.60 59.97
C GLN A 585 29.68 -44.25 60.62
N ARG A 586 28.60 -44.31 61.41
CA ARG A 586 28.10 -43.36 62.42
C ARG A 586 29.20 -42.68 63.26
N ARG A 587 29.02 -41.38 63.56
CA ARG A 587 28.98 -40.84 64.94
C ARG A 587 28.45 -39.40 64.98
N ARG A 588 27.59 -39.14 65.97
CA ARG A 588 27.09 -37.80 66.39
C ARG A 588 28.09 -37.18 67.37
N VAL A 589 28.27 -35.86 67.37
CA VAL A 589 28.50 -35.03 68.58
C VAL A 589 27.97 -33.60 68.36
N ASN A 590 27.48 -33.00 69.45
CA ASN A 590 26.83 -31.69 69.62
C ASN A 590 27.81 -30.52 69.86
N ILE A 591 27.35 -29.32 69.42
CA ILE A 591 27.38 -27.96 70.01
C ILE A 591 28.68 -27.40 70.64
N ALA A 592 29.11 -26.21 70.16
CA ALA A 592 29.33 -25.00 70.99
C ALA A 592 29.56 -23.73 70.12
N TYR A 593 29.06 -22.60 70.61
CA TYR A 593 29.20 -21.23 70.08
C TYR A 593 30.41 -20.53 70.71
N GLN A 594 31.18 -19.74 69.95
CA GLN A 594 31.52 -18.33 70.28
C GLN A 594 32.46 -17.65 69.26
N HIS A 595 32.01 -16.44 68.89
CA HIS A 595 32.68 -15.14 68.71
C HIS A 595 33.99 -14.90 67.92
N SER A 596 33.83 -13.97 66.96
CA SER A 596 34.64 -12.77 66.64
C SER A 596 36.14 -12.88 66.35
N GLY A 597 36.56 -12.21 65.27
CA GLY A 597 37.88 -11.58 65.17
C GLY A 597 38.53 -11.69 63.80
N ASP A 598 38.48 -10.58 63.08
CA ASP A 598 39.65 -9.92 62.47
C ASP A 598 40.39 -10.48 61.23
N ILE A 599 40.41 -9.60 60.21
CA ILE A 599 41.60 -8.97 59.58
C ILE A 599 42.40 -9.76 58.53
N PHE A 600 42.36 -9.17 57.32
CA PHE A 600 43.36 -9.06 56.23
C PHE A 600 44.01 -10.33 55.65
N ARG A 601 43.78 -10.53 54.34
CA ARG A 601 44.76 -10.10 53.32
C ARG A 601 44.12 -9.98 51.95
#